data_AF-A0A8D8X4L6-F1
#
_entry.id   AF-A0A8D8X4L6-F1
#
_cell.length_a   1.000
_cell.length_b   1.000
_cell.length_c   1.000
_cell.angle_alpha   90.00
_cell.angle_beta   90.00
_cell.angle_gamma   90.00
#
_symmetry.space_group_name_H-M   'P 1'
#
loop_
_entity.id
_entity.type
_entity.pdbx_description
1 polymer ?
#
loop_
_entity_poly.entity_id
_entity_poly.type
_entity_poly.pdbx_seq_one_letter_code
_entity_poly.pdbx_strand_id
1 'polypeptide(L)'
;MEIRNYPMAEALYIKYCKSHNKRALHEIYKQEDDYNNKAACQIKEAYLPGNTKEAGLLEAQENFKKSKSEFAAFAAMMCEEELKLIKHQKQLEDKLKKDFLGLTLNETLEKLLSLKEVKLADNMKSEYKVPDRRYWWLRIAALGKAKDWVGLDKFSKLKSKSPIGYEPFLDVCLEHGNKFEAQKYLPKVRDDEKVKYLVQLDLLDEALLHAIQTKDVDGLEYIASKSLSTRHGEEANRLLAHFGGR
;
A
#
# COMPACT_ATOMS: atom_id res chain seq x y z
N MET A 1 -15.37 -20.98 40.17
CA MET A 1 -14.29 -20.19 40.77
C MET A 1 -14.96 -19.04 41.51
N GLU A 2 -14.82 -18.93 42.84
CA GLU A 2 -15.57 -17.93 43.64
C GLU A 2 -15.34 -16.48 43.18
N ILE A 3 -14.20 -16.21 42.56
CA ILE A 3 -13.81 -14.87 42.07
C ILE A 3 -14.79 -14.28 41.03
N ARG A 4 -15.56 -15.12 40.32
CA ARG A 4 -16.60 -14.71 39.36
C ARG A 4 -17.73 -13.89 39.98
N ASN A 5 -17.96 -14.12 41.28
CA ASN A 5 -18.97 -13.37 42.02
C ASN A 5 -18.50 -11.94 42.34
N TYR A 6 -17.24 -11.60 42.01
CA TYR A 6 -16.59 -10.33 42.32
C TYR A 6 -15.96 -9.71 41.05
N PRO A 7 -16.73 -8.99 40.22
CA PRO A 7 -16.29 -8.53 38.88
C PRO A 7 -14.98 -7.73 38.88
N MET A 8 -14.76 -6.89 39.90
CA MET A 8 -13.52 -6.11 40.05
C MET A 8 -12.31 -7.01 40.33
N ALA A 9 -12.47 -8.00 41.22
CA ALA A 9 -11.41 -8.94 41.56
C ALA A 9 -11.07 -9.84 40.37
N GLU A 10 -12.09 -10.30 39.65
CA GLU A 10 -11.93 -11.06 38.40
C GLU A 10 -11.21 -10.24 37.33
N ALA A 11 -11.60 -8.98 37.09
CA ALA A 11 -10.92 -8.13 36.12
C ALA A 11 -9.44 -7.89 36.46
N LEU A 12 -9.12 -7.69 37.74
CA LEU A 12 -7.74 -7.57 38.22
C LEU A 12 -6.97 -8.89 38.06
N TYR A 13 -7.60 -10.03 38.34
CA TYR A 13 -6.99 -11.34 38.16
C TYR A 13 -6.73 -11.66 36.69
N ILE A 14 -7.67 -11.38 35.79
CA ILE A 14 -7.48 -11.49 34.33
C ILE A 14 -6.30 -10.62 33.90
N LYS A 15 -6.22 -9.37 34.39
CA LYS A 15 -5.11 -8.46 34.08
C LYS A 15 -3.77 -9.04 34.56
N TYR A 16 -3.72 -9.63 35.75
CA TYR A 16 -2.54 -10.30 36.28
C TYR A 16 -2.14 -11.53 35.44
N CYS A 17 -3.11 -12.38 35.08
CA CYS A 17 -2.89 -13.60 34.30
C CYS A 17 -2.37 -13.29 32.89
N LYS A 18 -2.81 -12.19 32.27
CA LYS A 18 -2.31 -11.73 30.95
C LYS A 18 -0.79 -11.56 30.91
N SER A 19 -0.15 -11.19 32.02
CA SER A 19 1.30 -11.01 32.11
C SER A 19 2.03 -12.17 32.77
N HIS A 20 1.43 -12.84 33.75
CA HIS A 20 2.15 -13.79 34.61
C HIS A 20 1.68 -15.25 34.46
N ASN A 21 0.47 -15.51 33.97
CA ASN A 21 -0.07 -16.87 33.95
C ASN A 21 -1.04 -17.10 32.77
N LYS A 22 -0.47 -17.43 31.61
CA LYS A 22 -1.24 -17.74 30.39
C LYS A 22 -2.15 -18.97 30.56
N ARG A 23 -1.71 -19.99 31.31
CA ARG A 23 -2.51 -21.20 31.53
C ARG A 23 -3.80 -20.89 32.28
N ALA A 24 -3.69 -20.16 33.39
CA ALA A 24 -4.86 -19.71 34.14
C ALA A 24 -5.76 -18.81 33.28
N LEU A 25 -5.16 -17.95 32.45
CA LEU A 25 -5.92 -17.11 31.52
C LEU A 25 -6.77 -17.93 30.54
N HIS A 26 -6.18 -18.96 29.92
CA HIS A 26 -6.88 -19.87 29.01
C HIS A 26 -8.00 -20.64 29.71
N GLU A 27 -7.78 -21.07 30.95
CA GLU A 27 -8.81 -21.72 31.77
C GLU A 27 -9.97 -20.77 32.08
N ILE A 28 -9.70 -19.51 32.43
CA ILE A 28 -10.75 -18.49 32.65
C ILE A 28 -11.59 -18.33 31.38
N TYR A 29 -10.96 -18.07 30.22
CA TYR A 29 -11.69 -17.88 28.97
C TYR A 29 -12.48 -19.12 28.54
N LYS A 30 -11.96 -20.32 28.79
CA LYS A 30 -12.68 -21.56 28.52
C LYS A 30 -13.92 -21.69 29.41
N GLN A 31 -13.82 -21.36 30.69
CA GLN A 31 -14.92 -21.53 31.63
C GLN A 31 -15.98 -20.41 31.53
N GLU A 32 -15.63 -19.23 31.03
CA GLU A 32 -16.55 -18.12 30.74
C GLU A 32 -17.16 -18.18 29.33
N ASP A 33 -16.82 -19.21 28.53
CA ASP A 33 -17.17 -19.27 27.10
C ASP A 33 -16.77 -17.99 26.33
N ASP A 34 -15.67 -17.35 26.76
CA ASP A 34 -15.13 -16.15 26.13
C ASP A 34 -14.27 -16.52 24.92
N TYR A 35 -14.99 -16.93 23.86
CA TYR A 35 -14.38 -17.38 22.61
C TYR A 35 -13.55 -16.28 21.93
N ASN A 36 -13.92 -15.00 22.09
CA ASN A 36 -13.20 -13.88 21.47
C ASN A 36 -11.82 -13.70 22.10
N ASN A 37 -11.75 -13.62 23.43
CA ASN A 37 -10.46 -13.43 24.08
C ASN A 37 -9.59 -14.69 23.99
N LYS A 38 -10.20 -15.88 23.97
CA LYS A 38 -9.49 -17.13 23.69
C LYS A 38 -8.84 -17.11 22.30
N ALA A 39 -9.61 -16.78 21.26
CA ALA A 39 -9.09 -16.68 19.90
C ALA A 39 -7.98 -15.62 19.76
N ALA A 40 -8.15 -14.45 20.39
CA ALA A 40 -7.13 -13.41 20.40
C ALA A 40 -5.82 -13.86 21.06
N CYS A 41 -5.89 -14.68 22.12
CA CYS A 41 -4.70 -15.27 22.74
C CYS A 41 -4.02 -16.28 21.81
N GLN A 42 -4.79 -17.15 21.16
CA GLN A 42 -4.27 -18.13 20.20
C GLN A 42 -3.57 -17.45 19.02
N ILE A 43 -4.11 -16.35 18.49
CA ILE A 43 -3.42 -15.56 17.45
C ILE A 43 -2.07 -15.08 17.99
N LYS A 44 -2.03 -14.43 19.16
CA LYS A 44 -0.76 -13.92 19.72
C LYS A 44 0.27 -15.03 19.92
N GLU A 45 -0.17 -16.19 20.39
CA GLU A 45 0.68 -17.36 20.58
C GLU A 45 1.16 -17.94 19.25
N ALA A 46 0.35 -17.92 18.20
CA ALA A 46 0.71 -18.39 16.86
C ALA A 46 1.89 -17.62 16.24
N TYR A 47 2.11 -16.36 16.66
CA TYR A 47 3.23 -15.53 16.21
C TYR A 47 4.47 -15.60 17.12
N LEU A 48 4.45 -16.40 18.19
CA LEU A 48 5.64 -16.63 19.01
C LEU A 48 6.61 -17.59 18.32
N PRO A 49 7.94 -17.40 18.47
CA PRO A 49 8.93 -18.30 17.91
C PRO A 49 8.72 -19.75 18.36
N GLY A 50 8.85 -20.70 17.43
CA GLY A 50 8.72 -22.14 17.69
C GLY A 50 7.29 -22.70 17.59
N ASN A 51 6.27 -21.85 17.45
CA ASN A 51 4.89 -22.29 17.26
C ASN A 51 4.54 -22.43 15.78
N THR A 52 3.63 -23.36 15.47
CA THR A 52 3.05 -23.51 14.13
C THR A 52 1.94 -22.48 13.95
N LYS A 53 2.22 -21.44 13.15
CA LYS A 53 1.30 -20.32 12.91
C LYS A 53 -0.06 -20.80 12.38
N GLU A 54 -0.07 -21.76 11.47
CA GLU A 54 -1.33 -22.25 10.87
C GLU A 54 -2.24 -22.94 11.88
N ALA A 55 -1.68 -23.73 12.80
CA ALA A 55 -2.46 -24.43 13.82
C ALA A 55 -3.16 -23.42 14.75
N GLY A 56 -2.41 -22.42 15.24
CA GLY A 56 -2.97 -21.39 16.12
C GLY A 56 -4.02 -20.51 15.43
N LEU A 57 -3.83 -20.18 14.15
CA LEU A 57 -4.83 -19.44 13.37
C LEU A 57 -6.09 -20.26 13.09
N LEU A 58 -5.96 -21.56 12.83
CA LEU A 58 -7.09 -22.46 12.62
C LEU A 58 -7.96 -22.55 13.88
N GLU A 59 -7.34 -22.76 15.04
CA GLU A 59 -8.07 -22.80 16.31
C GLU A 59 -8.72 -21.45 16.65
N ALA A 60 -8.03 -20.34 16.38
CA ALA A 60 -8.58 -19.00 16.58
C ALA A 60 -9.81 -18.77 15.70
N GLN A 61 -9.76 -19.19 14.43
CA GLN A 61 -10.87 -19.12 13.50
C GLN A 61 -12.11 -19.88 14.03
N GLU A 62 -11.91 -21.10 14.54
CA GLU A 62 -13.01 -21.90 15.10
C GLU A 62 -13.64 -21.25 16.33
N ASN A 63 -12.82 -20.67 17.22
CA ASN A 63 -13.33 -19.96 18.39
C ASN A 63 -14.11 -18.70 17.97
N PHE A 64 -13.60 -17.90 17.03
CA PHE A 64 -14.36 -16.75 16.51
C PHE A 64 -15.70 -17.15 15.88
N LYS A 65 -15.76 -18.27 15.13
CA LYS A 65 -17.03 -18.80 14.59
C LYS A 65 -18.04 -19.15 15.69
N LYS A 66 -17.58 -19.55 16.89
CA LYS A 66 -18.45 -19.85 18.05
C LYS A 66 -18.98 -18.61 18.75
N SER A 67 -18.27 -17.48 18.71
CA SER A 67 -18.68 -16.26 19.42
C SER A 67 -19.90 -15.55 18.83
N LYS A 68 -20.32 -15.86 17.59
CA LYS A 68 -21.53 -15.34 16.92
C LYS A 68 -21.71 -13.80 16.87
N SER A 69 -20.66 -13.00 17.10
CA SER A 69 -20.70 -11.54 16.93
C SER A 69 -20.24 -11.13 15.52
N GLU A 70 -20.66 -9.96 15.04
CA GLU A 70 -20.18 -9.42 13.75
C GLU A 70 -18.65 -9.28 13.72
N PHE A 71 -18.07 -8.77 14.82
CA PHE A 71 -16.63 -8.69 14.97
C PHE A 71 -15.97 -10.07 14.87
N ALA A 72 -16.53 -11.10 15.50
CA ALA A 72 -15.99 -12.45 15.45
C ALA A 72 -16.11 -13.05 14.05
N ALA A 73 -17.21 -12.79 13.33
CA ALA A 73 -17.35 -13.21 11.94
C ALA A 73 -16.26 -12.61 11.05
N PHE A 74 -16.00 -11.30 11.20
CA PHE A 74 -14.90 -10.61 10.52
C PHE A 74 -13.52 -11.19 10.90
N ALA A 75 -13.26 -11.39 12.19
CA ALA A 75 -11.99 -11.94 12.67
C ALA A 75 -11.75 -13.38 12.19
N ALA A 76 -12.80 -14.21 12.12
CA ALA A 76 -12.74 -15.55 11.53
C ALA A 76 -12.41 -15.49 10.03
N MET A 77 -13.01 -14.56 9.28
CA MET A 77 -12.69 -14.35 7.86
C MET A 77 -11.23 -13.92 7.69
N MET A 78 -10.71 -13.02 8.54
CA MET A 78 -9.31 -12.60 8.48
C MET A 78 -8.32 -13.74 8.78
N CYS A 79 -8.65 -14.64 9.72
CA CYS A 79 -7.85 -15.85 9.95
C CYS A 79 -7.85 -16.76 8.72
N GLU A 80 -8.98 -16.87 8.02
CA GLU A 80 -9.10 -17.64 6.79
C GLU A 80 -8.25 -17.06 5.65
N GLU A 81 -8.29 -15.74 5.45
CA GLU A 81 -7.48 -15.06 4.44
C GLU A 81 -5.97 -15.21 4.71
N GLU A 82 -5.56 -15.13 5.97
CA GLU A 82 -4.16 -15.31 6.36
C GLU A 82 -3.69 -16.76 6.14
N LEU A 83 -4.49 -17.75 6.53
CA LEU A 83 -4.20 -19.17 6.26
C LEU A 83 -4.08 -19.44 4.76
N LYS A 84 -4.97 -18.83 3.96
CA LYS A 84 -4.93 -18.90 2.51
C LYS A 84 -3.64 -18.27 1.95
N LEU A 85 -3.25 -17.11 2.46
CA LEU A 85 -1.99 -16.44 2.07
C LEU A 85 -0.77 -17.30 2.39
N ILE A 86 -0.68 -17.86 3.60
CA ILE A 86 0.42 -18.76 3.98
C ILE A 86 0.51 -19.94 3.01
N LYS A 87 -0.61 -20.57 2.67
CA LYS A 87 -0.64 -21.68 1.70
C LYS A 87 -0.14 -21.24 0.31
N HIS A 88 -0.57 -20.08 -0.17
CA HIS A 88 -0.13 -19.55 -1.46
C HIS A 88 1.37 -19.22 -1.44
N GLN A 89 1.87 -18.63 -0.34
CA GLN A 89 3.29 -18.33 -0.17
C GLN A 89 4.15 -19.60 -0.22
N LYS A 90 3.75 -20.69 0.46
CA LYS A 90 4.47 -21.99 0.35
C LYS A 90 4.57 -22.46 -1.10
N GLN A 91 3.48 -22.37 -1.86
CA GLN A 91 3.48 -22.73 -3.29
C GLN A 91 4.41 -21.84 -4.12
N LEU A 92 4.50 -20.55 -3.79
CA LEU A 92 5.44 -19.62 -4.41
C LEU A 92 6.89 -19.97 -4.04
N GLU A 93 7.18 -20.32 -2.79
CA GLU A 93 8.52 -20.77 -2.38
C GLU A 93 8.93 -22.04 -3.13
N ASP A 94 8.02 -23.01 -3.23
CA ASP A 94 8.26 -24.25 -3.97
C ASP A 94 8.53 -24.01 -5.46
N LYS A 95 7.77 -23.10 -6.07
CA LYS A 95 7.86 -22.79 -7.51
C LYS A 95 9.08 -21.93 -7.86
N LEU A 96 9.33 -20.88 -7.08
CA LEU A 96 10.31 -19.84 -7.38
C LEU A 96 11.64 -20.03 -6.63
N LYS A 97 11.69 -20.93 -5.64
CA LYS A 97 12.86 -21.19 -4.79
C LYS A 97 13.38 -19.90 -4.13
N LYS A 98 12.45 -19.09 -3.62
CA LYS A 98 12.67 -17.82 -2.90
C LYS A 98 11.76 -17.78 -1.69
N ASP A 99 12.19 -17.11 -0.63
CA ASP A 99 11.37 -17.00 0.59
C ASP A 99 10.15 -16.11 0.34
N PHE A 100 8.98 -16.50 0.83
CA PHE A 100 7.73 -15.73 0.77
C PHE A 100 6.95 -15.81 2.09
N LEU A 101 7.20 -16.83 2.89
CA LEU A 101 6.49 -17.05 4.14
C LEU A 101 6.63 -15.87 5.10
N GLY A 102 5.50 -15.45 5.64
CA GLY A 102 5.43 -14.38 6.65
C GLY A 102 5.36 -12.97 6.09
N LEU A 103 5.53 -12.80 4.77
CA LEU A 103 5.27 -11.53 4.11
C LEU A 103 3.78 -11.19 4.19
N THR A 104 3.45 -9.90 4.27
CA THR A 104 2.09 -9.44 4.01
C THR A 104 1.71 -9.64 2.54
N LEU A 105 0.42 -9.57 2.21
CA LEU A 105 -0.04 -9.62 0.82
C LEU A 105 0.64 -8.55 -0.06
N ASN A 106 0.82 -7.33 0.46
CA ASN A 106 1.50 -6.26 -0.27
C ASN A 106 2.98 -6.60 -0.51
N GLU A 107 3.71 -7.02 0.52
CA GLU A 107 5.13 -7.41 0.38
C GLU A 107 5.30 -8.62 -0.55
N THR A 108 4.35 -9.55 -0.54
CA THR A 108 4.31 -10.69 -1.46
C THR A 108 4.18 -10.21 -2.92
N LEU A 109 3.25 -9.29 -3.18
CA LEU A 109 3.06 -8.70 -4.51
C LEU A 109 4.28 -7.88 -4.94
N GLU A 110 4.86 -7.06 -4.07
CA GLU A 110 6.09 -6.31 -4.34
C GLU A 110 7.22 -7.25 -4.72
N LYS A 111 7.39 -8.34 -3.96
CA LYS A 111 8.42 -9.34 -4.23
C LYS A 111 8.20 -10.01 -5.58
N LEU A 112 6.98 -10.45 -5.90
CA LEU A 112 6.65 -11.00 -7.22
C LEU A 112 6.96 -10.02 -8.36
N LEU A 113 6.59 -8.75 -8.20
CA LEU A 113 6.87 -7.70 -9.19
C LEU A 113 8.37 -7.47 -9.37
N SER A 114 9.14 -7.46 -8.27
CA SER A 114 10.61 -7.34 -8.30
C SER A 114 11.30 -8.52 -8.99
N LEU A 115 10.72 -9.72 -8.90
CA LEU A 115 11.16 -10.93 -9.58
C LEU A 115 10.68 -11.01 -11.04
N LYS A 116 9.97 -9.99 -11.53
CA LYS A 116 9.34 -9.93 -12.87
C LYS A 116 8.26 -11.00 -13.09
N GLU A 117 7.73 -11.59 -12.02
CA GLU A 117 6.63 -12.56 -12.03
C GLU A 117 5.26 -11.86 -12.10
N VAL A 118 5.10 -10.98 -13.08
CA VAL A 118 3.94 -10.09 -13.22
C VAL A 118 2.62 -10.85 -13.33
N LYS A 119 2.61 -11.99 -14.05
CA LYS A 119 1.39 -12.80 -14.19
C LYS A 119 0.94 -13.40 -12.84
N LEU A 120 1.90 -13.83 -12.01
CA LEU A 120 1.59 -14.33 -10.67
C LEU A 120 1.06 -13.20 -9.79
N ALA A 121 1.66 -12.00 -9.87
CA ALA A 121 1.19 -10.83 -9.15
C ALA A 121 -0.23 -10.40 -9.58
N ASP A 122 -0.52 -10.36 -10.89
CA ASP A 122 -1.84 -10.00 -11.43
C ASP A 122 -2.93 -11.01 -11.01
N ASN A 123 -2.60 -12.31 -10.99
CA ASN A 123 -3.50 -13.37 -10.51
C ASN A 123 -3.80 -13.21 -9.02
N MET A 124 -2.76 -13.02 -8.19
CA MET A 124 -2.91 -12.83 -6.75
C MET A 124 -3.67 -11.53 -6.43
N LYS A 125 -3.41 -10.44 -7.15
CA LYS A 125 -4.19 -9.19 -7.04
C LYS A 125 -5.69 -9.45 -7.27
N SER A 126 -6.04 -10.23 -8.29
CA SER A 126 -7.43 -10.56 -8.60
C SER A 126 -8.06 -11.45 -7.54
N GLU A 127 -7.33 -12.46 -7.08
CA GLU A 127 -7.79 -13.42 -6.08
C GLU A 127 -8.08 -12.79 -4.71
N TYR A 128 -7.22 -11.86 -4.27
CA TYR A 128 -7.38 -11.14 -3.01
C TYR A 128 -8.10 -9.80 -3.16
N LYS A 129 -8.67 -9.53 -4.35
CA LYS A 129 -9.43 -8.31 -4.66
C LYS A 129 -8.68 -7.03 -4.26
N VAL A 130 -7.38 -7.01 -4.52
CA VAL A 130 -6.53 -5.86 -4.20
C VAL A 130 -7.00 -4.66 -5.03
N PRO A 131 -7.32 -3.52 -4.41
CA PRO A 131 -7.81 -2.35 -5.14
C PRO A 131 -6.85 -1.93 -6.24
N ASP A 132 -7.40 -1.63 -7.43
CA ASP A 132 -6.61 -1.25 -8.61
C ASP A 132 -5.67 -0.09 -8.32
N ARG A 133 -6.15 0.96 -7.64
CA ARG A 133 -5.32 2.12 -7.26
C ARG A 133 -4.07 1.69 -6.47
N ARG A 134 -4.22 0.80 -5.49
CA ARG A 134 -3.10 0.31 -4.66
C ARG A 134 -2.12 -0.51 -5.48
N TYR A 135 -2.62 -1.41 -6.32
CA TYR A 135 -1.77 -2.28 -7.13
C TYR A 135 -0.97 -1.50 -8.19
N TRP A 136 -1.56 -0.46 -8.80
CA TRP A 136 -0.86 0.38 -9.76
C TRP A 136 0.31 1.14 -9.12
N TRP A 137 0.12 1.72 -7.94
CA TRP A 137 1.22 2.33 -7.17
C TRP A 137 2.34 1.33 -6.92
N LEU A 138 1.99 0.13 -6.47
CA LEU A 138 2.94 -0.94 -6.19
C LEU A 138 3.79 -1.30 -7.42
N ARG A 139 3.13 -1.46 -8.56
CA ARG A 139 3.75 -1.88 -9.82
C ARG A 139 4.64 -0.80 -10.41
N ILE A 140 4.23 0.47 -10.36
CA ILE A 140 5.04 1.61 -10.80
C ILE A 140 6.30 1.71 -9.92
N ALA A 141 6.14 1.67 -8.60
CA ALA A 141 7.26 1.70 -7.66
C ALA A 141 8.25 0.55 -7.89
N ALA A 142 7.74 -0.68 -8.10
CA ALA A 142 8.58 -1.84 -8.39
C ALA A 142 9.35 -1.70 -9.71
N LEU A 143 8.69 -1.23 -10.78
CA LEU A 143 9.32 -1.00 -12.08
C LEU A 143 10.38 0.11 -12.01
N GLY A 144 10.10 1.19 -11.28
CA GLY A 144 11.05 2.29 -11.04
C GLY A 144 12.29 1.86 -10.27
N LYS A 145 12.10 1.16 -9.13
CA LYS A 145 13.21 0.59 -8.33
C LYS A 145 14.10 -0.35 -9.18
N ALA A 146 13.48 -1.12 -10.07
CA ALA A 146 14.19 -2.00 -11.00
C ALA A 146 14.78 -1.28 -12.23
N LYS A 147 14.52 0.03 -12.39
CA LYS A 147 14.81 0.84 -13.58
C LYS A 147 14.33 0.18 -14.88
N ASP A 148 13.23 -0.57 -14.81
CA ASP A 148 12.63 -1.27 -15.94
C ASP A 148 11.70 -0.32 -16.72
N TRP A 149 12.32 0.65 -17.40
CA TRP A 149 11.62 1.67 -18.18
C TRP A 149 10.83 1.08 -19.35
N VAL A 150 11.30 -0.04 -19.92
CA VAL A 150 10.56 -0.77 -20.96
C VAL A 150 9.30 -1.39 -20.39
N GLY A 151 9.37 -1.98 -19.19
CA GLY A 151 8.21 -2.50 -18.47
C GLY A 151 7.24 -1.39 -18.09
N LEU A 152 7.75 -0.24 -17.65
CA LEU A 152 6.95 0.95 -17.31
C LEU A 152 6.20 1.51 -18.53
N ASP A 153 6.87 1.66 -19.67
CA ASP A 153 6.26 2.13 -20.93
C ASP A 153 5.14 1.18 -21.38
N LYS A 154 5.41 -0.13 -21.37
CA LYS A 154 4.40 -1.16 -21.67
C LYS A 154 3.22 -1.08 -20.70
N PHE A 155 3.49 -0.86 -19.41
CA PHE A 155 2.45 -0.74 -18.40
C PHE A 155 1.58 0.51 -18.61
N SER A 156 2.17 1.64 -19.00
CA SER A 156 1.44 2.87 -19.32
C SER A 156 0.52 2.77 -20.54
N LYS A 157 0.74 1.75 -21.39
CA LYS A 157 0.04 1.51 -22.66
C LYS A 157 -1.00 0.40 -22.55
N LEU A 158 -1.26 -0.12 -21.34
CA LEU A 158 -2.35 -1.06 -21.14
C LEU A 158 -3.69 -0.45 -21.57
N LYS A 159 -4.61 -1.30 -22.03
CA LYS A 159 -5.94 -0.87 -22.51
C LYS A 159 -6.77 -0.21 -21.42
N SER A 160 -6.58 -0.61 -20.16
CA SER A 160 -7.20 0.03 -19.01
C SER A 160 -6.46 1.34 -18.69
N LYS A 161 -7.21 2.44 -18.57
CA LYS A 161 -6.66 3.70 -18.08
C LYS A 161 -6.12 3.52 -16.66
N SER A 162 -5.01 4.19 -16.35
CA SER A 162 -4.47 4.23 -14.99
C SER A 162 -5.51 4.83 -14.03
N PRO A 163 -5.87 4.13 -12.94
CA PRO A 163 -6.83 4.62 -11.94
C PRO A 163 -6.20 5.66 -11.00
N ILE A 164 -4.90 5.95 -11.16
CA ILE A 164 -4.12 6.90 -10.35
C ILE A 164 -3.53 8.03 -11.21
N GLY A 165 -3.97 8.16 -12.47
CA GLY A 165 -3.37 9.12 -13.40
C GLY A 165 -2.03 8.66 -13.95
N TYR A 166 -1.32 9.57 -14.60
CA TYR A 166 0.00 9.31 -15.20
C TYR A 166 1.14 10.03 -14.48
N GLU A 167 0.80 10.96 -13.59
CA GLU A 167 1.68 11.67 -12.68
C GLU A 167 2.63 10.72 -11.93
N PRO A 168 2.16 9.57 -11.36
CA PRO A 168 3.06 8.62 -10.70
C PRO A 168 4.11 7.99 -11.62
N PHE A 169 3.84 7.89 -12.92
CA PHE A 169 4.81 7.39 -13.90
C PHE A 169 5.92 8.42 -14.14
N LEU A 170 5.61 9.72 -14.13
CA LEU A 170 6.61 10.78 -14.23
C LEU A 170 7.42 10.87 -12.95
N ASP A 171 6.76 10.89 -11.79
CA ASP A 171 7.39 10.99 -10.48
C ASP A 171 8.49 9.92 -10.31
N VAL A 172 8.17 8.66 -10.62
CA VAL A 172 9.14 7.58 -10.48
C VAL A 172 10.32 7.70 -11.45
N CYS A 173 10.08 8.22 -12.65
CA CYS A 173 11.14 8.45 -13.63
C CYS A 173 12.06 9.60 -13.19
N LEU A 174 11.46 10.69 -12.70
CA LEU A 174 12.17 11.86 -12.18
C LEU A 174 13.00 11.52 -10.94
N GLU A 175 12.44 10.76 -10.00
CA GLU A 175 13.14 10.27 -8.81
C GLU A 175 14.42 9.49 -9.17
N HIS A 176 14.39 8.73 -10.26
CA HIS A 176 15.52 7.94 -10.74
C HIS A 176 16.34 8.64 -11.84
N GLY A 177 16.08 9.92 -12.11
CA GLY A 177 16.85 10.76 -13.04
C GLY A 177 16.60 10.49 -14.53
N ASN A 178 15.58 9.72 -14.91
CA ASN A 178 15.28 9.42 -16.30
C ASN A 178 14.24 10.38 -16.90
N LYS A 179 14.68 11.60 -17.22
CA LYS A 179 13.84 12.65 -17.83
C LYS A 179 13.31 12.24 -19.22
N PHE A 180 14.09 11.47 -19.99
CA PHE A 180 13.67 11.01 -21.32
C PHE A 180 12.44 10.09 -21.25
N GLU A 181 12.43 9.17 -20.29
CA GLU A 181 11.27 8.30 -20.08
C GLU A 181 10.07 9.08 -19.54
N ALA A 182 10.30 9.98 -18.58
CA ALA A 182 9.25 10.82 -17.99
C ALA A 182 8.49 11.65 -19.06
N GLN A 183 9.20 12.22 -20.04
CA GLN A 183 8.60 13.01 -21.14
C GLN A 183 7.53 12.23 -21.92
N LYS A 184 7.64 10.89 -22.03
CA LYS A 184 6.66 10.07 -22.75
C LYS A 184 5.28 10.08 -22.11
N TYR A 185 5.20 10.33 -20.81
CA TYR A 185 3.97 10.29 -20.04
C TYR A 185 3.31 11.67 -19.90
N LEU A 186 4.08 12.74 -20.14
CA LEU A 186 3.63 14.13 -20.03
C LEU A 186 2.35 14.46 -20.82
N PRO A 187 2.13 13.95 -22.06
CA PRO A 187 0.88 14.22 -22.77
C PRO A 187 -0.39 13.68 -22.10
N LYS A 188 -0.23 12.77 -21.12
CA LYS A 188 -1.33 12.12 -20.39
C LYS A 188 -1.55 12.69 -18.99
N VAL A 189 -0.68 13.61 -18.55
CA VAL A 189 -0.81 14.34 -17.29
C VAL A 189 -1.95 15.33 -17.40
N ARG A 190 -2.65 15.56 -16.28
CA ARG A 190 -3.71 16.56 -16.22
C ARG A 190 -3.18 17.97 -16.47
N ASP A 191 -3.94 18.80 -17.17
CA ASP A 191 -3.48 20.13 -17.57
C ASP A 191 -3.13 21.02 -16.36
N ASP A 192 -3.78 20.85 -15.22
CA ASP A 192 -3.50 21.61 -13.99
C ASP A 192 -2.19 21.23 -13.28
N GLU A 193 -1.61 20.06 -13.56
CA GLU A 193 -0.29 19.67 -13.04
C GLU A 193 0.82 19.78 -14.09
N LYS A 194 0.47 20.09 -15.34
CA LYS A 194 1.37 19.97 -16.48
C LYS A 194 2.54 20.96 -16.43
N VAL A 195 2.28 22.19 -15.99
CA VAL A 195 3.33 23.23 -15.81
C VAL A 195 4.38 22.76 -14.81
N LYS A 196 3.95 22.17 -13.68
CA LYS A 196 4.86 21.63 -12.66
C LYS A 196 5.81 20.58 -13.23
N TYR A 197 5.30 19.63 -14.01
CA TYR A 197 6.13 18.58 -14.61
C TYR A 197 7.01 19.10 -15.75
N LEU A 198 6.53 20.03 -16.58
CA LEU A 198 7.34 20.69 -17.61
C LEU A 198 8.57 21.37 -17.01
N VAL A 199 8.38 22.09 -15.90
CA VAL A 199 9.50 22.70 -15.15
C VAL A 199 10.44 21.65 -14.57
N GLN A 200 9.94 20.56 -13.98
CA GLN A 200 10.79 19.47 -13.45
C GLN A 200 11.60 18.75 -14.55
N LEU A 201 11.14 18.80 -15.80
CA LEU A 201 11.82 18.26 -16.97
C LEU A 201 12.77 19.26 -17.65
N ASP A 202 12.94 20.46 -17.07
CA ASP A 202 13.68 21.60 -17.64
C ASP A 202 13.15 22.11 -18.99
N LEU A 203 11.86 21.90 -19.28
CA LEU A 203 11.19 22.35 -20.49
C LEU A 203 10.50 23.70 -20.25
N LEU A 204 11.28 24.74 -19.92
CA LEU A 204 10.76 26.04 -19.46
C LEU A 204 10.01 26.81 -20.55
N ASP A 205 10.42 26.71 -21.83
CA ASP A 205 9.71 27.33 -22.95
C ASP A 205 8.29 26.76 -23.09
N GLU A 206 8.16 25.44 -23.02
CA GLU A 206 6.88 24.75 -23.07
C GLU A 206 6.03 25.02 -21.83
N ALA A 207 6.66 25.07 -20.64
CA ALA A 207 5.99 25.41 -19.39
C ALA A 207 5.34 26.79 -19.45
N LEU A 208 6.10 27.79 -19.93
CA LEU A 208 5.65 29.17 -20.05
C LEU A 208 4.53 29.29 -21.08
N LEU A 209 4.70 28.68 -22.25
CA LEU A 209 3.67 28.67 -23.29
C LEU A 209 2.36 28.05 -22.79
N HIS A 210 2.46 26.91 -22.10
CA HIS A 210 1.29 26.24 -21.53
C HIS A 210 0.58 27.12 -20.50
N ALA A 211 1.34 27.71 -19.56
CA ALA A 211 0.78 28.56 -18.52
C ALA A 211 0.08 29.82 -19.09
N ILE A 212 0.63 30.42 -20.15
CA ILE A 212 -0.02 31.53 -20.86
C ILE A 212 -1.33 31.08 -21.52
N GLN A 213 -1.31 29.94 -22.21
CA GLN A 213 -2.47 29.41 -22.93
C GLN A 213 -3.62 29.05 -21.98
N THR A 214 -3.31 28.49 -20.82
CA THR A 214 -4.30 28.09 -19.81
C THR A 214 -4.63 29.21 -18.82
N LYS A 215 -3.93 30.36 -18.88
CA LYS A 215 -3.99 31.44 -17.88
C LYS A 215 -3.76 30.93 -16.46
N ASP A 216 -2.83 30.00 -16.32
CA ASP A 216 -2.46 29.36 -15.07
C ASP A 216 -1.52 30.26 -14.27
N VAL A 217 -2.10 31.09 -13.40
CA VAL A 217 -1.37 32.04 -12.54
C VAL A 217 -0.45 31.29 -11.59
N ASP A 218 -0.94 30.21 -10.97
CA ASP A 218 -0.16 29.37 -10.04
C ASP A 218 1.04 28.74 -10.76
N GLY A 219 0.84 28.31 -12.01
CA GLY A 219 1.89 27.80 -12.88
C GLY A 219 2.96 28.85 -13.21
N LEU A 220 2.56 30.09 -13.52
CA LEU A 220 3.50 31.20 -13.74
C LEU A 220 4.30 31.54 -12.48
N GLU A 221 3.65 31.56 -11.30
CA GLU A 221 4.33 31.73 -10.01
C GLU A 221 5.34 30.61 -9.76
N TYR A 222 4.95 29.36 -10.07
CA TYR A 222 5.83 28.21 -9.95
C TYR A 222 7.07 28.34 -10.86
N ILE A 223 6.90 28.72 -12.14
CA ILE A 223 8.01 28.96 -13.08
C ILE A 223 8.93 30.06 -12.56
N ALA A 224 8.37 31.19 -12.11
CA ALA A 224 9.14 32.32 -11.58
C ALA A 224 9.96 31.92 -10.35
N SER A 225 9.38 31.15 -9.44
CA SER A 225 10.07 30.69 -8.22
C SER A 225 11.21 29.70 -8.49
N LYS A 226 11.08 28.86 -9.53
CA LYS A 226 12.06 27.83 -9.87
C LYS A 226 13.16 28.31 -10.81
N SER A 227 12.92 29.41 -11.51
CA SER A 227 13.81 29.92 -12.56
C SER A 227 14.28 31.34 -12.25
N LEU A 228 14.55 31.63 -10.97
CA LEU A 228 15.07 32.91 -10.49
C LEU A 228 16.32 33.29 -11.29
N SER A 229 16.32 34.49 -11.87
CA SER A 229 17.42 35.03 -12.70
C SER A 229 17.60 34.41 -14.10
N THR A 230 16.64 33.60 -14.58
CA THR A 230 16.60 33.18 -15.98
C THR A 230 15.66 34.09 -16.79
N ARG A 231 15.85 34.13 -18.12
CA ARG A 231 14.92 34.82 -19.03
C ARG A 231 13.47 34.38 -18.81
N HIS A 232 13.24 33.09 -18.60
CA HIS A 232 11.91 32.52 -18.36
C HIS A 232 11.30 32.99 -17.04
N GLY A 233 12.09 33.10 -15.98
CA GLY A 233 11.63 33.64 -14.70
C GLY A 233 11.29 35.12 -14.76
N GLU A 234 12.07 35.92 -15.48
CA GLU A 234 11.74 37.33 -15.73
C GLU A 234 10.47 37.48 -16.56
N GLU A 235 10.31 36.65 -17.60
CA GLU A 235 9.12 36.66 -18.46
C GLU A 235 7.86 36.23 -17.70
N ALA A 236 7.94 35.19 -16.87
CA ALA A 236 6.86 34.79 -15.98
C ALA A 236 6.45 35.92 -15.02
N ASN A 237 7.43 36.60 -14.38
CA ASN A 237 7.15 37.74 -13.51
C ASN A 237 6.49 38.92 -14.23
N ARG A 238 6.90 39.23 -15.47
CA ARG A 238 6.26 40.25 -16.30
C ARG A 238 4.81 39.91 -16.60
N LEU A 239 4.53 38.65 -16.92
CA LEU A 239 3.18 38.17 -17.21
C LEU A 239 2.29 38.21 -15.97
N LEU A 240 2.80 37.79 -14.80
CA LEU A 240 2.08 37.88 -13.52
C LEU A 240 1.65 39.32 -13.21
N ALA A 241 2.51 40.31 -13.45
CA ALA A 241 2.17 41.72 -13.26
C ALA A 241 1.01 42.19 -14.17
N HIS A 242 0.86 41.60 -15.35
CA HIS A 242 -0.27 41.88 -16.24
C HIS A 242 -1.57 41.19 -15.82
N PHE A 243 -1.49 40.01 -15.17
CA PHE A 243 -2.67 39.29 -14.68
C PHE A 243 -3.18 39.81 -13.33
N GLY A 244 -2.31 40.28 -12.44
CA GLY A 244 -2.68 40.85 -11.13
C GLY A 244 -3.15 42.30 -11.15
N GLY A 245 -3.15 42.96 -12.32
CA GLY A 245 -3.51 44.38 -12.48
C GLY A 245 -4.98 44.65 -12.85
N ARG A 246 -5.92 43.74 -12.55
CA ARG A 246 -7.36 43.93 -12.78
C ARG A 246 -8.20 43.69 -11.53
#